data_AF-A0A6B3IR03-F1
#
_entry.id   AF-A0A6B3IR03-F1
#
_cell.length_a   1.000
_cell.length_b   1.000
_cell.length_c   1.000
_cell.angle_alpha   90.00
_cell.angle_beta   90.00
_cell.angle_gamma   90.00
#
_symmetry.space_group_name_H-M   'P 1'
#
loop_
_entity.id
_entity.type
_entity.pdbx_description
1 polymer ?
#
loop_
_entity_poly.entity_id
_entity_poly.type
_entity_poly.pdbx_seq_one_letter_code
_entity_poly.pdbx_strand_id
1 'polypeptide(L)'
;KLAEVSEAATRTEGVASVAPVSEGGRPGGEPLIVDGKVRIDATLKAAADSDDAKETVAALREAVHAVPGSDALVGGYTAQQYDTQRTAEDDRMLIVPVVLAIILVILVFLLRSLLMPVLLVATVALNFLATLGISSLVFTHVFGFSGTDSSVPLYGFVFLVALGVDYNIFLMSRVREE
;
A
#
# COMPACT_ATOMS: atom_id res chain seq x y z
N LYS A 1 12.24 16.38 -25.67
CA LYS A 1 11.89 15.95 -24.29
C LYS A 1 10.45 16.24 -23.88
N LEU A 2 9.99 17.50 -23.76
CA LEU A 2 8.59 17.76 -23.38
C LEU A 2 7.59 17.05 -24.32
N ALA A 3 7.79 17.18 -25.64
CA ALA A 3 6.95 16.51 -26.62
C ALA A 3 6.96 14.98 -26.48
N GLU A 4 8.14 14.37 -26.31
CA GLU A 4 8.30 12.92 -26.13
C GLU A 4 7.64 12.42 -24.82
N VAL A 5 7.77 13.16 -23.71
CA VAL A 5 7.13 12.81 -22.43
C VAL A 5 5.61 12.94 -22.54
N SER A 6 5.10 14.01 -23.17
CA SER A 6 3.67 14.17 -23.42
C SER A 6 3.11 13.07 -24.33
N GLU A 7 3.88 12.64 -25.34
CA GLU A 7 3.50 11.55 -26.23
C GLU A 7 3.49 10.20 -25.50
N ALA A 8 4.51 9.92 -24.68
CA ALA A 8 4.55 8.70 -23.85
C ALA A 8 3.37 8.65 -22.88
N ALA A 9 3.07 9.77 -22.22
CA ALA A 9 1.90 9.89 -21.34
C ALA A 9 0.57 9.67 -22.09
N THR A 10 0.44 10.24 -23.29
CA THR A 10 -0.79 10.12 -24.10
C THR A 10 -1.01 8.69 -24.58
N ARG A 11 0.06 7.94 -24.87
CA ARG A 11 0.00 6.53 -25.29
C ARG A 11 -0.21 5.55 -24.13
N THR A 12 -0.10 6.01 -22.89
CA THR A 12 -0.32 5.17 -21.73
C THR A 12 -1.81 4.82 -21.63
N GLU A 13 -2.12 3.52 -21.55
CA GLU A 13 -3.49 3.05 -21.35
C GLU A 13 -4.08 3.63 -20.06
N GLY A 14 -5.37 3.97 -20.07
CA GLY A 14 -6.05 4.60 -18.94
C GLY A 14 -5.92 6.14 -18.86
N VAL A 15 -5.01 6.76 -19.63
CA VAL A 15 -4.92 8.22 -19.75
C VAL A 15 -5.98 8.74 -20.73
N ALA A 16 -6.77 9.74 -20.31
CA ALA A 16 -7.84 10.36 -21.09
C ALA A 16 -7.35 11.57 -21.89
N SER A 17 -6.53 12.42 -21.27
CA SER A 17 -5.95 13.60 -21.91
C SER A 17 -4.65 14.01 -21.24
N VAL A 18 -3.78 14.64 -22.01
CA VAL A 18 -2.49 15.17 -21.56
C VAL A 18 -2.34 16.57 -22.11
N ALA A 19 -2.13 17.56 -21.25
CA ALA A 19 -1.95 18.95 -21.66
C ALA A 19 -0.92 19.65 -20.79
N PRO A 20 -0.03 20.49 -21.37
CA PRO A 20 0.85 21.34 -20.59
C PRO A 20 0.02 22.37 -19.82
N VAL A 21 0.50 22.75 -18.64
CA VAL A 21 -0.09 23.86 -17.87
C VAL A 21 0.51 25.17 -18.38
N SER A 22 -0.36 26.13 -18.75
CA SER A 22 0.05 27.47 -19.18
C SER A 22 0.21 28.45 -18.01
N GLU A 23 0.73 29.65 -18.28
CA GLU A 23 0.86 30.74 -17.29
C GLU A 23 -0.44 31.05 -16.55
N GLY A 24 -1.59 30.88 -17.21
CA GLY A 24 -2.91 31.07 -16.59
C GLY A 24 -3.34 29.95 -15.63
N GLY A 25 -2.47 28.96 -15.36
CA GLY A 25 -2.77 27.81 -14.50
C GLY A 25 -3.80 26.85 -15.07
N ARG A 26 -4.11 26.95 -16.36
CA ARG A 26 -5.09 26.11 -17.06
C ARG A 26 -4.37 25.13 -17.98
N PRO A 27 -4.91 23.91 -18.15
CA PRO A 27 -4.44 22.98 -19.16
C PRO A 27 -4.60 23.56 -20.57
N GLY A 28 -3.56 23.41 -21.40
CA GLY A 28 -3.50 23.87 -22.77
C GLY A 28 -2.81 25.23 -22.94
N GLY A 29 -2.36 25.50 -24.17
CA GLY A 29 -1.59 26.69 -24.54
C GLY A 29 -0.07 26.46 -24.54
N GLU A 30 0.69 27.56 -24.53
CA GLU A 30 2.15 27.48 -24.41
C GLU A 30 2.54 26.95 -23.01
N PRO A 31 3.47 25.99 -22.92
CA PRO A 31 3.91 25.44 -21.64
C PRO A 31 4.57 26.50 -20.77
N LEU A 32 4.10 26.61 -19.52
CA LEU A 32 4.80 27.40 -18.50
C LEU A 32 6.07 26.66 -18.06
N ILE A 33 7.21 27.36 -18.14
CA ILE A 33 8.51 26.86 -17.68
C ILE A 33 8.87 27.62 -16.40
N VAL A 34 9.03 26.90 -15.28
CA VAL A 34 9.51 27.45 -14.00
C VAL A 34 10.73 26.66 -13.57
N ASP A 35 11.86 27.34 -13.35
CA ASP A 35 13.13 26.73 -12.95
C ASP A 35 13.57 25.57 -13.87
N GLY A 36 13.31 25.70 -15.18
CA GLY A 36 13.62 24.68 -16.17
C GLY A 36 12.69 23.45 -16.14
N LYS A 37 11.65 23.46 -15.30
CA LYS A 37 10.64 22.41 -15.20
C LYS A 37 9.35 22.82 -15.90
N VAL A 38 8.65 21.83 -16.45
CA VAL A 38 7.34 21.99 -17.08
C VAL A 38 6.36 21.07 -16.37
N ARG A 39 5.17 21.58 -16.06
CA ARG A 39 4.07 20.78 -15.55
C ARG A 39 3.14 20.36 -16.69
N ILE A 40 2.78 19.09 -16.67
CA ILE A 40 1.81 18.48 -17.58
C ILE A 40 0.69 17.91 -16.72
N ASP A 41 -0.55 18.26 -17.04
CA ASP A 41 -1.71 17.63 -16.43
C ASP A 41 -2.14 16.44 -17.29
N ALA A 42 -2.03 15.25 -16.72
CA ALA A 42 -2.55 14.01 -17.29
C ALA A 42 -3.85 13.64 -16.58
N THR A 43 -4.97 13.66 -17.29
CA THR A 43 -6.28 13.28 -16.75
C THR A 43 -6.51 11.80 -17.00
N LEU A 44 -6.85 11.05 -15.95
CA LEU A 44 -7.13 9.61 -16.06
C LEU A 44 -8.60 9.38 -16.44
N LYS A 45 -8.89 8.24 -17.08
CA LYS A 45 -10.26 7.82 -17.42
C LYS A 45 -11.03 7.34 -16.18
N ALA A 46 -10.33 6.65 -15.28
CA ALA A 46 -10.90 6.07 -14.08
C ALA A 46 -11.00 7.10 -12.94
N ALA A 47 -11.84 6.81 -11.94
CA ALA A 47 -11.96 7.64 -10.74
C ALA A 47 -10.62 7.69 -9.97
N ALA A 48 -10.26 8.86 -9.43
CA ALA A 48 -8.91 9.10 -8.89
C ALA A 48 -8.51 8.21 -7.70
N ASP A 49 -9.48 7.62 -7.01
CA ASP A 49 -9.34 6.71 -5.87
C ASP A 49 -9.45 5.22 -6.23
N SER A 50 -9.77 4.91 -7.49
CA SER A 50 -9.93 3.53 -7.98
C SER A 50 -8.60 2.79 -8.18
N ASP A 51 -8.66 1.46 -8.15
CA ASP A 51 -7.50 0.62 -8.41
C ASP A 51 -7.01 0.73 -9.86
N ASP A 52 -7.93 0.82 -10.83
CA ASP A 52 -7.62 1.08 -12.25
C ASP A 52 -6.80 2.38 -12.45
N ALA A 53 -7.13 3.43 -11.69
CA ALA A 53 -6.39 4.69 -11.74
C ALA A 53 -4.97 4.52 -11.19
N LYS A 54 -4.79 3.74 -10.12
CA LYS A 54 -3.47 3.45 -9.53
C LYS A 54 -2.61 2.61 -10.49
N GLU A 55 -3.20 1.61 -11.14
CA GLU A 55 -2.52 0.82 -12.19
C GLU A 55 -2.10 1.70 -13.36
N THR A 56 -2.98 2.61 -13.80
CA THR A 56 -2.67 3.61 -14.81
C THR A 56 -1.48 4.49 -14.40
N VAL A 57 -1.40 4.91 -13.14
CA VAL A 57 -0.24 5.68 -12.64
C VAL A 57 1.05 4.87 -12.69
N ALA A 58 1.01 3.58 -12.34
CA ALA A 58 2.17 2.71 -12.42
C ALA A 58 2.68 2.58 -13.87
N ALA A 59 1.77 2.32 -14.82
CA ALA A 59 2.08 2.27 -16.24
C ALA A 59 2.58 3.63 -16.79
N LEU A 60 1.97 4.74 -16.35
CA LEU A 60 2.38 6.09 -16.73
C LEU A 60 3.81 6.39 -16.29
N ARG A 61 4.17 6.01 -15.05
CA ARG A 61 5.54 6.15 -14.53
C ARG A 61 6.54 5.37 -15.38
N GLU A 62 6.23 4.14 -15.73
CA GLU A 62 7.10 3.33 -16.60
C GLU A 62 7.28 3.98 -17.97
N ALA A 63 6.17 4.41 -18.60
CA ALA A 63 6.19 5.02 -19.93
C ALA A 63 7.00 6.31 -19.98
N VAL A 64 6.84 7.21 -19.00
CA VAL A 64 7.56 8.49 -19.00
C VAL A 64 9.04 8.31 -18.63
N HIS A 65 9.38 7.42 -17.70
CA HIS A 65 10.79 7.15 -17.36
C HIS A 65 11.56 6.45 -18.48
N ALA A 66 10.87 5.72 -19.35
CA ALA A 66 11.49 5.10 -20.52
C ALA A 66 11.97 6.13 -21.57
N VAL A 67 11.53 7.40 -21.49
CA VAL A 67 12.01 8.47 -22.38
C VAL A 67 13.46 8.83 -22.04
N PRO A 68 14.44 8.63 -22.96
CA PRO A 68 15.86 8.81 -22.66
C PRO A 68 16.22 10.21 -22.17
N GLY A 69 16.86 10.26 -21.00
CA GLY A 69 17.28 11.51 -20.35
C GLY A 69 16.11 12.38 -19.89
N SER A 70 14.91 11.82 -19.72
CA SER A 70 13.84 12.50 -19.00
C SER A 70 14.02 12.33 -17.49
N ASP A 71 13.89 13.42 -16.74
CA ASP A 71 13.74 13.42 -15.29
C ASP A 71 12.26 13.61 -14.91
N ALA A 72 11.36 12.98 -15.69
CA ALA A 72 9.92 13.15 -15.55
C ALA A 72 9.44 12.52 -14.24
N LEU A 73 8.70 13.28 -13.44
CA LEU A 73 8.10 12.80 -12.19
C LEU A 73 6.57 12.76 -12.34
N VAL A 74 5.96 11.69 -11.82
CA VAL A 74 4.50 11.51 -11.82
C VAL A 74 3.97 11.71 -10.41
N GLY A 75 3.17 12.77 -10.23
CA GLY A 75 2.53 13.12 -8.95
C GLY A 75 1.02 13.23 -9.07
N GLY A 76 0.39 13.83 -8.07
CA GLY A 76 -1.06 13.98 -7.97
C GLY A 76 -1.69 13.01 -6.96
N TYR A 77 -3.00 13.17 -6.73
CA TYR A 77 -3.72 12.44 -5.67
C TYR A 77 -3.61 10.91 -5.82
N THR A 78 -3.90 10.38 -7.01
CA THR A 78 -3.82 8.93 -7.29
C THR A 78 -2.40 8.39 -7.09
N ALA A 79 -1.38 9.14 -7.52
CA ALA A 79 0.02 8.74 -7.34
C ALA A 79 0.41 8.70 -5.86
N GLN A 80 0.00 9.68 -5.07
CA GLN A 80 0.24 9.69 -3.63
C GLN A 80 -0.45 8.51 -2.93
N GLN A 81 -1.68 8.18 -3.33
CA GLN A 81 -2.40 7.03 -2.77
C GLN A 81 -1.72 5.70 -3.14
N TYR A 82 -1.28 5.55 -4.38
CA TYR A 82 -0.52 4.38 -4.82
C TYR A 82 0.80 4.24 -4.06
N ASP A 83 1.57 5.33 -3.92
CA ASP A 83 2.84 5.34 -3.19
C ASP A 83 2.64 5.00 -1.70
N THR A 84 1.58 5.52 -1.09
CA THR A 84 1.20 5.22 0.30
C THR A 84 0.83 3.75 0.46
N GLN A 85 0.04 3.20 -0.46
CA GLN A 85 -0.36 1.79 -0.44
C GLN A 85 0.85 0.86 -0.55
N ARG A 86 1.76 1.14 -1.49
CA ARG A 86 2.99 0.35 -1.66
C ARG A 86 3.91 0.42 -0.45
N THR A 87 4.11 1.61 0.10
CA THR A 87 4.91 1.79 1.32
C THR A 87 4.31 0.98 2.48
N ALA A 88 2.98 1.01 2.64
CA ALA A 88 2.32 0.24 3.70
C ALA A 88 2.38 -1.28 3.47
N GLU A 89 2.43 -1.75 2.22
CA GLU A 89 2.65 -3.17 1.91
C GLU A 89 4.07 -3.61 2.27
N ASP A 90 5.07 -2.82 1.88
CA ASP A 90 6.48 -3.08 2.21
C ASP A 90 6.72 -3.06 3.72
N ASP A 91 6.15 -2.07 4.42
CA ASP A 91 6.23 -1.96 5.87
C ASP A 91 5.64 -3.20 6.56
N ARG A 92 4.54 -3.75 6.06
CA ARG A 92 3.96 -4.99 6.63
C ARG A 92 4.84 -6.20 6.41
N MET A 93 5.43 -6.32 5.22
CA MET A 93 6.35 -7.41 4.89
C MET A 93 7.59 -7.40 5.78
N LEU A 94 7.95 -6.24 6.35
CA LEU A 94 9.03 -6.11 7.32
C LEU A 94 8.55 -6.23 8.78
N ILE A 95 7.53 -5.47 9.18
CA ILE A 95 7.08 -5.33 10.57
C ILE A 95 6.49 -6.64 11.09
N VAL A 96 5.63 -7.32 10.32
CA VAL A 96 4.96 -8.55 10.76
C VAL A 96 5.96 -9.63 11.16
N PRO A 97 6.93 -10.05 10.30
CA PRO A 97 7.89 -11.09 10.69
C PRO A 97 8.81 -10.64 11.83
N VAL A 98 9.23 -9.37 11.86
CA VAL A 98 10.08 -8.84 12.94
C VAL A 98 9.35 -8.90 14.29
N VAL A 99 8.10 -8.46 14.36
CA VAL A 99 7.30 -8.50 15.59
C VAL A 99 7.05 -9.94 16.04
N LEU A 100 6.68 -10.85 15.12
CA LEU A 100 6.49 -12.27 15.46
C LEU A 100 7.79 -12.92 15.97
N ALA A 101 8.94 -12.57 15.39
CA ALA A 101 10.24 -13.04 15.86
C ALA A 101 10.59 -12.51 17.26
N ILE A 102 10.35 -11.23 17.52
CA ILE A 102 10.56 -10.62 18.84
C ILE A 102 9.67 -11.30 19.89
N ILE A 103 8.38 -11.50 19.60
CA ILE A 103 7.45 -12.18 20.50
C ILE A 103 7.91 -13.62 20.76
N LEU A 104 8.30 -14.35 19.72
CA LEU A 104 8.80 -15.70 19.84
C LEU A 104 10.01 -15.76 20.80
N VAL A 105 10.98 -14.87 20.61
CA VAL A 105 12.17 -14.79 21.47
C VAL A 105 11.79 -14.53 22.92
N ILE A 106 10.94 -13.54 23.18
CA ILE A 106 10.47 -13.20 24.53
C ILE A 106 9.76 -14.40 25.18
N LEU A 107 8.84 -15.05 24.45
CA LEU A 107 8.10 -16.21 24.95
C LEU A 107 9.02 -17.42 25.21
N VAL A 108 10.03 -17.66 24.38
CA VAL A 108 11.03 -18.72 24.62
C VAL A 108 11.78 -18.46 25.93
N PHE A 109 12.19 -17.22 26.20
CA PHE A 109 12.86 -16.89 27.46
C PHE A 109 11.94 -16.99 28.68
N LEU A 110 10.68 -16.58 28.55
CA LEU A 110 9.70 -16.62 29.64
C LEU A 110 9.24 -18.06 29.96
N LEU A 111 8.89 -18.83 28.94
CA LEU A 111 8.34 -20.18 29.09
C LEU A 111 9.43 -21.26 29.21
N ARG A 112 10.70 -20.92 28.92
CA ARG A 112 11.84 -21.87 28.86
C ARG A 112 11.52 -23.12 28.00
N SER A 113 10.70 -22.94 26.97
CA SER A 113 10.17 -23.97 26.09
C SER A 113 10.12 -23.41 24.67
N LEU A 114 10.37 -24.25 23.66
CA LEU A 114 10.30 -23.84 22.25
C LEU A 114 8.95 -24.16 21.61
N LEU A 115 8.33 -25.28 22.01
CA LEU A 115 7.10 -25.76 21.39
C LEU A 115 5.91 -24.84 21.67
N MET A 116 5.71 -24.42 22.93
CA MET A 116 4.59 -23.53 23.27
C MET A 116 4.67 -22.18 22.56
N PRO A 117 5.80 -21.42 22.61
CA PRO A 117 5.90 -20.16 21.89
C PRO A 117 5.62 -20.27 20.39
N VAL A 118 6.14 -21.32 19.74
CA VAL A 118 5.91 -21.53 18.30
C VAL A 118 4.43 -21.73 18.00
N LEU A 119 3.73 -22.56 18.79
CA LEU A 119 2.29 -22.78 18.62
C LEU A 119 1.48 -21.50 18.87
N LEU A 120 1.86 -20.70 19.88
CA LEU A 120 1.20 -19.43 20.17
C LEU A 120 1.38 -18.41 19.03
N VAL A 121 2.60 -18.25 18.53
CA VAL A 121 2.89 -17.35 17.40
C VAL A 121 2.19 -17.82 16.13
N ALA A 122 2.19 -19.14 15.87
CA ALA A 122 1.53 -19.72 14.70
C ALA A 122 0.01 -19.51 14.73
N THR A 123 -0.64 -19.65 15.89
CA THR A 123 -2.08 -19.43 16.03
C THR A 123 -2.46 -17.96 15.85
N VAL A 124 -1.66 -17.03 16.38
CA VAL A 124 -1.86 -15.57 16.15
C VAL A 124 -1.69 -15.22 14.66
N ALA A 125 -0.65 -15.73 14.01
CA ALA A 125 -0.42 -15.51 12.58
C ALA A 125 -1.57 -16.09 11.73
N LEU A 126 -2.04 -17.30 12.05
CA LEU A 126 -3.17 -17.92 11.37
C LEU A 126 -4.47 -17.11 11.56
N ASN A 127 -4.73 -16.63 12.78
CA ASN A 127 -5.91 -15.80 13.06
C ASN A 127 -5.88 -14.47 12.30
N PHE A 128 -4.69 -13.84 12.23
CA PHE A 128 -4.49 -12.63 11.43
C PHE A 128 -4.78 -12.86 9.95
N LEU A 129 -4.20 -13.90 9.35
CA LEU A 129 -4.42 -14.25 7.95
C LEU A 129 -5.89 -14.62 7.68
N ALA A 130 -6.52 -15.37 8.57
CA ALA A 130 -7.93 -15.74 8.45
C ALA A 130 -8.83 -14.50 8.53
N THR A 131 -8.56 -13.59 9.47
CA THR A 131 -9.32 -12.34 9.63
C THR A 131 -9.21 -11.49 8.36
N LEU A 132 -8.00 -11.26 7.85
CA LEU A 132 -7.81 -10.48 6.62
C LEU A 132 -8.43 -11.15 5.39
N GLY A 133 -8.25 -12.47 5.24
CA GLY A 133 -8.82 -13.21 4.12
C GLY A 133 -10.34 -13.17 4.11
N ILE A 134 -10.98 -13.38 5.27
CA ILE A 134 -12.43 -13.31 5.41
C ILE A 134 -12.91 -11.88 5.19
N SER A 135 -12.27 -10.88 5.79
CA SER A 135 -12.61 -9.47 5.58
C SER A 135 -12.53 -9.09 4.10
N SER A 136 -11.44 -9.44 3.41
CA SER A 136 -11.29 -9.20 1.98
C SER A 136 -12.44 -9.83 1.17
N LEU A 137 -12.75 -11.10 1.41
CA LEU A 137 -13.85 -11.77 0.72
C LEU A 137 -15.20 -11.08 0.96
N VAL A 138 -15.50 -10.72 2.21
CA VAL A 138 -16.76 -10.07 2.59
C VAL A 138 -16.86 -8.67 1.98
N PHE A 139 -15.83 -7.83 2.11
CA PHE A 139 -15.86 -6.48 1.55
C PHE A 139 -15.98 -6.49 0.01
N THR A 140 -15.22 -7.35 -0.66
CA THR A 140 -15.25 -7.43 -2.12
C THR A 140 -16.54 -8.05 -2.65
N HIS A 141 -17.04 -9.15 -2.08
CA HIS A 141 -18.16 -9.91 -2.67
C HIS A 141 -19.53 -9.59 -2.05
N VAL A 142 -19.59 -9.13 -0.80
CA VAL A 142 -20.86 -8.81 -0.12
C VAL A 142 -21.17 -7.33 -0.23
N PHE A 143 -20.18 -6.48 0.02
CA PHE A 143 -20.37 -5.02 0.03
C PHE A 143 -19.97 -4.33 -1.28
N GLY A 144 -19.25 -5.01 -2.17
CA GLY A 144 -18.79 -4.44 -3.43
C GLY A 144 -17.72 -3.37 -3.26
N PHE A 145 -17.01 -3.36 -2.13
CA PHE A 145 -15.91 -2.43 -1.85
C PHE A 145 -14.57 -3.14 -2.09
N SER A 146 -13.77 -2.64 -3.05
CA SER A 146 -12.40 -3.11 -3.28
C SER A 146 -11.38 -2.36 -2.43
N GLY A 147 -11.65 -1.09 -2.12
CA GLY A 147 -10.75 -0.23 -1.37
C GLY A 147 -10.85 -0.44 0.13
N THR A 148 -9.80 -1.03 0.72
CA THR A 148 -9.57 -0.93 2.17
C THR A 148 -8.47 0.09 2.41
N ASP A 149 -8.62 0.92 3.44
CA ASP A 149 -7.60 1.88 3.84
C ASP A 149 -6.26 1.18 4.07
N SER A 150 -5.18 1.77 3.54
CA SER A 150 -3.81 1.23 3.59
C SER A 150 -3.25 1.15 5.00
N SER A 151 -3.96 1.53 6.06
CA SER A 151 -3.58 1.35 7.46
C SER A 151 -4.25 0.15 8.13
N VAL A 152 -5.43 -0.27 7.65
CA VAL A 152 -6.30 -1.26 8.32
C VAL A 152 -5.60 -2.59 8.61
N PRO A 153 -4.90 -3.24 7.64
CA PRO A 153 -4.22 -4.50 7.95
C PRO A 153 -3.11 -4.37 9.01
N LEU A 154 -2.44 -3.22 9.10
CA LEU A 154 -1.38 -3.02 10.10
C LEU A 154 -2.00 -2.88 11.50
N TYR A 155 -3.05 -2.07 11.64
CA TYR A 155 -3.76 -1.95 12.92
C TYR A 155 -4.41 -3.26 13.33
N GLY A 156 -5.04 -3.98 12.38
CA GLY A 156 -5.60 -5.31 12.61
C GLY A 156 -4.55 -6.28 13.16
N PHE A 157 -3.35 -6.29 12.59
CA PHE A 157 -2.23 -7.08 13.11
C PHE A 157 -1.88 -6.71 14.55
N VAL A 158 -1.63 -5.43 14.81
CA VAL A 158 -1.22 -4.94 16.14
C VAL A 158 -2.27 -5.31 17.20
N PHE A 159 -3.56 -5.08 16.93
CA PHE A 159 -4.64 -5.43 17.86
C PHE A 159 -4.79 -6.94 18.06
N LEU A 160 -4.75 -7.74 16.98
CA LEU A 160 -4.88 -9.19 17.08
C LEU A 160 -3.72 -9.83 17.82
N VAL A 161 -2.50 -9.32 17.61
CA VAL A 161 -1.31 -9.76 18.33
C VAL A 161 -1.39 -9.36 19.80
N ALA A 162 -1.73 -8.11 20.11
CA ALA A 162 -1.87 -7.64 21.48
C ALA A 162 -2.90 -8.47 22.27
N LEU A 163 -4.10 -8.66 21.71
CA LEU A 163 -5.15 -9.46 22.34
C LEU A 163 -4.78 -10.95 22.41
N GLY A 164 -4.15 -11.48 21.37
CA GLY A 164 -3.80 -12.90 21.26
C GLY A 164 -2.70 -13.32 22.23
N VAL A 165 -1.65 -12.52 22.37
CA VAL A 165 -0.55 -12.81 23.30
C VAL A 165 -1.03 -12.71 24.74
N ASP A 166 -1.78 -11.65 25.08
CA ASP A 166 -2.29 -11.46 26.45
C ASP A 166 -3.24 -12.60 26.86
N TYR A 167 -4.18 -12.98 25.99
CA TYR A 167 -5.10 -14.09 26.27
C TYR A 167 -4.37 -15.41 26.49
N ASN A 168 -3.36 -15.71 25.67
CA ASN A 168 -2.58 -16.94 25.80
C ASN A 168 -1.76 -16.98 27.10
N ILE A 169 -1.21 -15.84 27.52
CA ILE A 169 -0.51 -15.74 28.81
C ILE A 169 -1.48 -15.97 29.97
N PHE A 170 -2.66 -15.33 29.97
CA PHE A 170 -3.68 -15.53 31.01
C PHE A 170 -4.20 -16.97 31.07
N LEU A 171 -4.42 -17.60 29.92
CA LEU A 171 -4.91 -18.97 29.88
C LEU A 171 -3.85 -19.95 30.41
N MET A 172 -2.59 -19.76 30.04
CA MET A 172 -1.47 -20.57 30.53
C MET A 172 -1.17 -20.35 32.01
N SER A 173 -1.33 -19.13 32.55
CA SER A 173 -1.18 -18.90 33.99
C SER A 173 -2.23 -19.66 34.78
N ARG A 174 -3.49 -19.64 34.30
CA ARG A 174 -4.60 -20.35 34.96
C ARG A 174 -4.45 -21.87 34.90
N VAL A 175 -4.08 -22.43 33.75
CA VAL A 175 -3.86 -23.89 33.59
C VAL A 175 -2.73 -24.41 34.49
N ARG A 176 -1.79 -23.54 34.91
CA ARG A 176 -0.70 -23.92 35.81
C ARG A 176 -1.06 -23.78 37.29
N GLU A 177 -2.12 -23.02 37.60
CA GLU A 177 -2.64 -22.84 38.97
C GLU A 177 -3.65 -23.93 39.37
N GLU A 178 -4.38 -24.49 38.40
CA GLU A 178 -5.28 -25.66 38.58
C GLU A 178 -4.51 -26.99 38.46
#